data_AF-A0A6A0H072-F1
#
_entry.id   AF-A0A6A0H072-F1
#
_cell.length_a   1.000
_cell.length_b   1.000
_cell.length_c   1.000
_cell.angle_alpha   90.00
_cell.angle_beta   90.00
_cell.angle_gamma   90.00
#
_symmetry.space_group_name_H-M   'P 1'
#
loop_
_entity.id
_entity.type
_entity.pdbx_description
1 polymer ?
#
loop_
_entity_poly.entity_id
_entity_poly.type
_entity_poly.pdbx_seq_one_letter_code
_entity_poly.pdbx_strand_id
1 'polypeptide(L)'
;LLSSLVKFYPSLSSSHFKLCPRLALSDSLVSFVPGDGRANEQPGLTSLHVLFMRVHNAVAAQLASLNPGWSSDRVYQESRRVVGALLQQVVYREFLPVVLGSAPMDHFRLWLQSEGYYHGYNETVDPTTPNVFAAAAFRKVNVFSSYRFGHSLVDDILMQGPSGNLTLLDSFFKSDVLKKEGTRPSQFLQSLTLESSQDPDEYMVPTLTNNLFGSARFPIGLDLYALNVMRGRDHGLAGYNHWRAACGLPTAASFTDLTAFLPRQTVEKFQRLYKR
;
A
#
# COMPACT_ATOMS: atom_id res chain seq x y z
N LEU A 1 20.44 14.78 26.70
CA LEU A 1 20.89 15.09 25.32
C LEU A 1 19.87 14.53 24.32
N LEU A 2 18.63 15.01 24.37
CA LEU A 2 17.43 14.36 23.83
C LEU A 2 16.55 15.33 23.01
N SER A 3 17.15 16.27 22.25
CA SER A 3 16.39 17.31 21.54
C SER A 3 16.83 17.62 20.10
N SER A 4 17.70 16.85 19.46
CA SER A 4 18.40 17.34 18.24
C SER A 4 18.45 16.43 17.01
N LEU A 5 17.53 15.47 16.83
CA LEU A 5 17.48 14.68 15.59
C LEU A 5 16.09 14.58 14.93
N VAL A 6 15.32 15.67 14.96
CA VAL A 6 14.42 15.99 13.85
C VAL A 6 15.10 17.06 13.02
N LYS A 7 16.01 16.66 12.13
CA LYS A 7 16.51 17.58 11.10
C LYS A 7 15.41 17.72 10.05
N PHE A 8 14.70 18.85 10.10
CA PHE A 8 13.94 19.37 8.98
C PHE A 8 14.96 19.77 7.90
N TYR A 9 15.19 18.91 6.91
CA TYR A 9 15.97 19.29 5.75
C TYR A 9 15.10 20.12 4.80
N PRO A 10 15.58 21.27 4.29
CA PRO A 10 14.99 21.91 3.13
C PRO A 10 15.02 20.90 1.97
N SER A 11 13.94 20.85 1.20
CA SER A 11 13.68 19.88 0.13
C SER A 11 14.94 19.42 -0.62
N LEU A 12 15.34 18.16 -0.44
CA LEU A 12 16.23 17.49 -1.38
C LEU A 12 15.42 17.22 -2.65
N SER A 13 15.74 17.98 -3.69
CA SER A 13 15.21 17.85 -5.05
C SER A 13 15.62 16.51 -5.65
N SER A 14 14.82 15.46 -5.45
CA SER A 14 14.82 14.30 -6.35
C SER A 14 14.01 14.67 -7.60
N SER A 15 14.70 14.84 -8.72
CA SER A 15 14.17 15.41 -9.96
C SER A 15 13.36 14.45 -10.83
N HIS A 16 13.09 13.21 -10.40
CA HIS A 16 12.46 12.20 -11.26
C HIS A 16 11.41 11.37 -10.52
N PHE A 17 10.29 12.01 -10.19
CA PHE A 17 8.90 11.50 -10.07
C PHE A 17 8.10 12.47 -9.16
N LYS A 18 7.84 13.69 -9.64
CA LYS A 18 6.88 14.59 -8.99
C LYS A 18 5.48 14.27 -9.48
N LEU A 19 4.86 13.23 -8.91
CA LEU A 19 3.39 13.28 -8.76
C LEU A 19 3.14 14.42 -7.75
N CYS A 20 2.83 15.60 -8.30
CA CYS A 20 2.47 16.84 -7.59
C CYS A 20 3.59 17.71 -6.99
N PRO A 21 4.03 18.72 -7.75
CA PRO A 21 4.34 20.04 -7.22
C PRO A 21 3.16 21.03 -7.33
N ARG A 22 2.01 20.64 -7.93
CA ARG A 22 0.92 21.59 -8.28
C ARG A 22 -0.43 21.37 -7.59
N LEU A 23 -0.64 20.26 -6.87
CA LEU A 23 -1.87 20.05 -6.08
C LEU A 23 -1.74 20.55 -4.62
N ALA A 24 -0.52 20.72 -4.11
CA ALA A 24 -0.25 21.33 -2.82
C ALA A 24 0.21 22.78 -3.02
N LEU A 25 -0.73 23.70 -3.16
CA LEU A 25 -0.43 25.14 -3.07
C LEU A 25 -0.82 25.65 -1.68
N SER A 26 0.10 25.40 -0.76
CA SER A 26 0.35 26.25 0.39
C SER A 26 1.87 26.27 0.56
N ASP A 27 2.49 27.40 0.22
CA ASP A 27 3.94 27.66 0.36
C ASP A 27 4.43 27.64 1.83
N SER A 28 3.55 27.28 2.78
CA SER A 28 3.82 27.29 4.23
C SER A 28 3.72 25.92 4.91
N LEU A 29 3.31 24.85 4.20
CA LEU A 29 3.09 23.54 4.81
C LEU A 29 4.25 22.57 4.56
N VAL A 30 5.10 22.41 5.57
CA VAL A 30 6.17 21.41 5.59
C VAL A 30 5.54 20.01 5.49
N SER A 31 5.80 19.25 4.43
CA SER A 31 5.40 17.84 4.34
C SER A 31 6.34 16.93 5.14
N PHE A 32 5.95 15.68 5.43
CA PHE A 32 6.90 14.70 5.98
C PHE A 32 7.92 14.30 4.91
N VAL A 33 9.15 13.98 5.33
CA VAL A 33 10.23 13.51 4.45
C VAL A 33 10.47 12.01 4.70
N PRO A 34 9.79 11.14 3.93
CA PRO A 34 9.91 9.69 4.03
C PRO A 34 11.00 9.12 3.11
N GLY A 35 11.24 7.81 3.20
CA GLY A 35 11.98 7.06 2.18
C GLY A 35 11.19 6.74 0.90
N ASP A 36 9.86 6.83 0.93
CA ASP A 36 8.97 6.63 -0.23
C ASP A 36 8.16 7.90 -0.53
N GLY A 37 8.21 8.39 -1.77
CA GLY A 37 7.60 9.66 -2.17
C GLY A 37 6.07 9.76 -1.97
N ARG A 38 5.39 8.64 -1.70
CA ARG A 38 3.93 8.58 -1.53
C ARG A 38 3.51 8.58 -0.06
N ALA A 39 4.44 8.63 0.90
CA ALA A 39 4.07 8.52 2.32
C ALA A 39 3.09 9.60 2.80
N ASN A 40 3.04 10.75 2.12
CA ASN A 40 2.13 11.86 2.44
C ASN A 40 0.77 11.74 1.73
N GLU A 41 0.50 10.66 1.00
CA GLU A 41 -0.72 10.52 0.20
C GLU A 41 -1.98 10.57 1.07
N GLN A 42 -1.99 9.88 2.20
CA GLN A 42 -3.07 9.93 3.20
C GLN A 42 -2.52 9.76 4.63
N PRO A 43 -3.19 10.30 5.66
CA PRO A 43 -2.64 10.44 7.01
C PRO A 43 -2.41 9.13 7.78
N GLY A 44 -3.20 8.09 7.55
CA GLY A 44 -2.96 6.73 8.05
C GLY A 44 -1.66 6.12 7.50
N LEU A 45 -1.36 6.29 6.21
CA LEU A 45 -0.10 5.85 5.60
C LEU A 45 1.07 6.64 6.20
N THR A 46 0.95 7.95 6.28
CA THR A 46 1.96 8.79 6.95
C THR A 46 2.18 8.34 8.39
N SER A 47 1.11 7.96 9.10
CA SER A 47 1.20 7.50 10.49
C SER A 47 1.95 6.17 10.63
N LEU A 48 1.77 5.23 9.70
CA LEU A 48 2.58 4.01 9.63
C LEU A 48 4.05 4.31 9.34
N HIS A 49 4.36 5.25 8.44
CA HIS A 49 5.74 5.68 8.21
C HIS A 49 6.37 6.29 9.47
N VAL A 50 5.63 7.11 10.22
CA VAL A 50 6.08 7.67 11.50
C VAL A 50 6.30 6.56 12.53
N LEU A 51 5.43 5.56 12.59
CA LEU A 51 5.57 4.40 13.48
C LEU A 51 6.89 3.67 13.21
N PHE A 52 7.15 3.25 11.98
CA PHE A 52 8.38 2.49 11.66
C PHE A 52 9.65 3.31 11.84
N MET A 53 9.60 4.62 11.61
CA MET A 53 10.72 5.52 11.93
C MET A 53 10.99 5.54 13.46
N ARG A 54 9.94 5.62 14.29
CA ARG A 54 10.09 5.55 15.75
C ARG A 54 10.58 4.19 16.23
N VAL A 55 10.10 3.09 15.62
CA VAL A 55 10.58 1.73 15.91
C VAL A 55 12.07 1.63 15.60
N HIS A 56 12.53 2.13 14.45
CA HIS A 56 13.95 2.17 14.12
C HIS A 56 14.77 2.89 15.19
N ASN A 57 14.34 4.09 15.61
CA ASN A 57 15.05 4.86 16.64
C ASN A 57 15.06 4.17 18.01
N ALA A 58 13.96 3.50 18.37
CA ALA A 58 13.88 2.73 19.61
C ALA A 58 14.85 1.54 19.61
N VAL A 59 14.91 0.80 18.50
CA VAL A 59 15.87 -0.30 18.30
C VAL A 59 17.30 0.23 18.34
N ALA A 60 17.58 1.34 17.65
CA ALA A 60 18.91 1.97 17.63
C ALA A 60 19.38 2.39 19.04
N ALA A 61 18.50 2.99 19.83
CA ALA A 61 18.80 3.38 21.21
C ALA A 61 19.15 2.16 22.08
N GLN A 62 18.39 1.07 21.94
CA GLN A 62 18.66 -0.17 22.68
C GLN A 62 19.98 -0.82 22.24
N LEU A 63 20.22 -0.93 20.93
CA LEU A 63 21.46 -1.50 20.40
C LEU A 63 22.70 -0.70 20.79
N ALA A 64 22.63 0.63 20.77
CA ALA A 64 23.71 1.50 21.22
C ALA A 64 23.99 1.35 22.73
N SER A 65 22.93 1.21 23.55
CA SER A 65 23.08 1.00 24.99
C SER A 65 23.71 -0.37 25.32
N LEU A 66 23.34 -1.42 24.58
CA LEU A 66 23.89 -2.77 24.76
C LEU A 66 25.32 -2.89 24.21
N ASN A 67 25.68 -2.06 23.23
CA ASN A 67 26.97 -2.13 22.55
C ASN A 67 27.66 -0.75 22.52
N PRO A 68 28.21 -0.25 23.67
CA PRO A 68 28.80 1.09 23.74
C PRO A 68 29.98 1.33 22.78
N GLY A 69 30.65 0.27 22.32
CA GLY A 69 31.76 0.35 21.37
C GLY A 69 31.35 0.37 19.90
N TRP A 70 30.06 0.29 19.56
CA TRP A 70 29.61 0.34 18.17
C TRP A 70 29.63 1.78 17.64
N SER A 71 30.04 1.93 16.37
CA SER A 71 29.88 3.19 15.64
C SER A 71 28.41 3.46 15.34
N SER A 72 28.07 4.73 15.09
CA SER A 72 26.72 5.14 14.67
C SER A 72 26.25 4.40 13.41
N ASP A 73 27.15 4.16 12.46
CA ASP A 73 26.82 3.48 11.20
C ASP A 73 26.45 2.01 11.44
N ARG A 74 27.17 1.34 12.34
CA ARG A 74 26.85 -0.04 12.72
C ARG A 74 25.50 -0.10 13.43
N VAL A 75 25.26 0.80 14.39
CA VAL A 75 23.95 0.90 15.06
C VAL A 75 22.83 1.11 14.05
N TYR A 76 23.01 2.01 13.09
CA TYR A 76 22.01 2.27 12.04
C TYR A 76 21.74 1.02 11.17
N GLN A 77 22.77 0.36 10.65
CA GLN A 77 22.59 -0.79 9.76
C GLN A 77 21.97 -1.99 10.50
N GLU A 78 22.38 -2.27 11.73
CA GLU A 78 21.77 -3.34 12.53
C GLU A 78 20.32 -3.00 12.89
N SER A 79 20.01 -1.75 13.25
CA SER A 79 18.61 -1.32 13.47
C SER A 79 17.76 -1.46 12.21
N ARG A 80 18.31 -1.09 11.04
CA ARG A 80 17.65 -1.25 9.74
C ARG A 80 17.38 -2.73 9.43
N ARG A 81 18.34 -3.61 9.74
CA ARG A 81 18.21 -5.06 9.56
C ARG A 81 17.09 -5.63 10.44
N VAL A 82 17.02 -5.24 11.70
CA VAL A 82 15.95 -5.65 12.63
C VAL A 82 14.59 -5.19 12.14
N VAL A 83 14.44 -3.92 11.75
CA VAL A 83 13.17 -3.39 11.22
C VAL A 83 12.75 -4.10 9.93
N GLY A 84 13.70 -4.43 9.05
CA GLY A 84 13.44 -5.24 7.85
C GLY A 84 12.90 -6.64 8.20
N ALA A 85 13.50 -7.30 9.19
CA ALA A 85 13.04 -8.60 9.67
C ALA A 85 11.63 -8.53 10.30
N LEU A 86 11.35 -7.48 11.08
CA LEU A 86 10.01 -7.25 11.65
C LEU A 86 8.95 -7.09 10.54
N LEU A 87 9.24 -6.28 9.51
CA LEU A 87 8.34 -6.12 8.37
C LEU A 87 8.11 -7.44 7.64
N GLN A 88 9.16 -8.24 7.41
CA GLN A 88 9.03 -9.55 6.79
C GLN A 88 8.18 -10.51 7.63
N GLN A 89 8.37 -10.51 8.95
CA GLN A 89 7.57 -11.34 9.85
C GLN A 89 6.10 -10.96 9.80
N VAL A 90 5.75 -9.68 9.89
CA VAL A 90 4.36 -9.21 9.80
C VAL A 90 3.76 -9.62 8.44
N VAL A 91 4.50 -9.41 7.35
CA VAL A 91 4.02 -9.77 6.01
C VAL A 91 3.76 -11.26 5.87
N TYR A 92 4.74 -12.11 6.16
CA TYR A 92 4.62 -13.55 5.90
C TYR A 92 3.78 -14.29 6.94
N ARG A 93 3.77 -13.85 8.20
CA ARG A 93 3.03 -14.52 9.28
C ARG A 93 1.61 -14.04 9.43
N GLU A 94 1.35 -12.75 9.25
CA GLU A 94 0.06 -12.15 9.64
C GLU A 94 -0.73 -11.68 8.42
N PHE A 95 -0.06 -11.09 7.44
CA PHE A 95 -0.73 -10.54 6.26
C PHE A 95 -1.04 -11.61 5.20
N LEU A 96 -0.01 -12.28 4.66
CA LEU A 96 -0.18 -13.23 3.55
C LEU A 96 -1.17 -14.36 3.84
N PRO A 97 -1.23 -14.97 5.04
CA PRO A 97 -2.22 -16.03 5.30
C PRO A 97 -3.67 -15.56 5.16
N VAL A 98 -3.96 -14.33 5.58
CA VAL A 98 -5.29 -13.72 5.47
C VAL A 98 -5.61 -13.37 4.02
N VAL A 99 -4.60 -12.90 3.26
CA VAL A 99 -4.78 -12.48 1.86
C VAL A 99 -4.88 -13.67 0.90
N LEU A 100 -3.99 -14.65 1.03
CA LEU A 100 -3.85 -15.75 0.07
C LEU A 100 -4.69 -16.97 0.47
N GLY A 101 -4.96 -17.17 1.77
CA GLY A 101 -5.50 -18.41 2.30
C GLY A 101 -4.45 -19.52 2.43
N SER A 102 -4.83 -20.64 3.05
CA SER A 102 -3.90 -21.73 3.35
C SER A 102 -3.35 -22.42 2.10
N ALA A 103 -4.18 -22.69 1.08
CA ALA A 103 -3.77 -23.47 -0.07
C ALA A 103 -2.61 -22.83 -0.87
N PRO A 104 -2.62 -21.52 -1.21
CA PRO A 104 -1.45 -20.89 -1.84
C PRO A 104 -0.25 -20.78 -0.89
N MET A 105 -0.47 -20.54 0.40
CA MET A 105 0.61 -20.51 1.39
C MET A 105 1.37 -21.83 1.44
N ASP A 106 0.65 -22.96 1.40
CA ASP A 106 1.24 -24.30 1.34
C ASP A 106 1.93 -24.57 0.01
N HIS A 107 1.24 -24.28 -1.10
CA HIS A 107 1.75 -24.52 -2.45
C HIS A 107 3.07 -23.79 -2.71
N PHE A 108 3.17 -22.52 -2.30
CA PHE A 108 4.37 -21.70 -2.46
C PHE A 108 5.32 -21.75 -1.27
N ARG A 109 5.01 -22.57 -0.24
CA ARG A 109 5.83 -22.74 0.99
C ARG A 109 6.19 -21.41 1.67
N LEU A 110 5.17 -20.56 1.84
CA LEU A 110 5.33 -19.19 2.37
C LEU A 110 5.22 -19.14 3.90
N TRP A 111 4.93 -20.25 4.56
CA TRP A 111 4.90 -20.29 6.02
C TRP A 111 6.28 -20.10 6.63
N LEU A 112 6.35 -19.24 7.65
CA LEU A 112 7.57 -19.11 8.45
C LEU A 112 7.81 -20.40 9.25
N GLN A 113 9.09 -20.74 9.41
CA GLN A 113 9.50 -21.81 10.31
C GLN A 113 9.15 -21.41 11.75
N SER A 114 8.64 -22.37 12.54
CA SER A 114 8.32 -22.14 13.95
C SER A 114 9.57 -21.97 14.81
N GLU A 115 10.69 -22.58 14.40
CA GLU A 115 11.97 -22.58 15.11
C GLU A 115 13.14 -22.64 14.12
N GLY A 116 14.31 -22.16 14.54
CA GLY A 116 15.55 -22.22 13.77
C GLY A 116 15.70 -21.13 12.70
N TYR A 117 16.66 -21.34 11.80
CA TYR A 117 16.97 -20.42 10.71
C TYR A 117 16.49 -20.98 9.36
N TYR A 118 15.98 -20.09 8.51
CA TYR A 118 15.66 -20.43 7.13
C TYR A 118 16.95 -20.64 6.33
N HIS A 119 17.10 -21.83 5.74
CA HIS A 119 18.26 -22.21 4.92
C HIS A 119 17.91 -22.37 3.43
N GLY A 120 16.71 -21.97 3.00
CA GLY A 120 16.22 -22.16 1.64
C GLY A 120 16.55 -21.04 0.65
N TYR A 121 17.50 -20.15 0.98
CA TYR A 121 17.91 -19.10 0.04
C TYR A 121 18.45 -19.73 -1.24
N ASN A 122 17.91 -19.31 -2.37
CA ASN A 122 18.33 -19.77 -3.68
C ASN A 122 18.72 -18.56 -4.54
N GLU A 123 20.00 -18.45 -4.87
CA GLU A 123 20.58 -17.36 -5.66
C GLU A 123 20.09 -17.33 -7.11
N THR A 124 19.53 -18.44 -7.62
CA THR A 124 19.00 -18.51 -8.99
C THR A 124 17.58 -17.96 -9.13
N VAL A 125 16.92 -17.64 -8.00
CA VAL A 125 15.58 -17.04 -8.02
C VAL A 125 15.71 -15.56 -8.38
N ASP A 126 14.96 -15.12 -9.38
CA ASP A 126 14.84 -13.71 -9.72
C ASP A 126 13.96 -13.00 -8.66
N PRO A 127 14.51 -12.09 -7.84
CA PRO A 127 13.75 -11.38 -6.81
C PRO A 127 13.04 -10.12 -7.36
N THR A 128 13.12 -9.87 -8.67
CA THR A 128 12.57 -8.68 -9.29
C THR A 128 11.04 -8.68 -9.22
N THR A 129 10.47 -7.56 -8.80
CA THR A 129 9.01 -7.38 -8.79
C THR A 129 8.46 -7.40 -10.23
N PRO A 130 7.58 -8.37 -10.58
CA PRO A 130 7.03 -8.45 -11.93
C PRO A 130 6.18 -7.21 -12.28
N ASN A 131 6.23 -6.78 -13.54
CA ASN A 131 5.44 -5.63 -14.02
C ASN A 131 3.94 -5.80 -13.73
N VAL A 132 3.39 -7.00 -13.98
CA VAL A 132 1.98 -7.31 -13.69
C VAL A 132 1.63 -7.13 -12.22
N PHE A 133 2.56 -7.43 -11.31
CA PHE A 133 2.34 -7.27 -9.88
C PHE A 133 2.23 -5.80 -9.49
N ALA A 134 3.20 -4.99 -9.93
CA ALA A 134 3.29 -3.56 -9.60
C ALA A 134 2.21 -2.71 -10.29
N ALA A 135 1.89 -3.01 -11.56
CA ALA A 135 0.98 -2.23 -12.39
C ALA A 135 -0.49 -2.62 -12.20
N ALA A 136 -0.79 -3.88 -11.82
CA ALA A 136 -2.15 -4.37 -11.77
C ALA A 136 -2.48 -5.21 -10.53
N ALA A 137 -1.77 -6.32 -10.28
CA ALA A 137 -2.20 -7.33 -9.31
C ALA A 137 -2.43 -6.69 -7.94
N PHE A 138 -1.46 -5.96 -7.38
CA PHE A 138 -1.61 -5.41 -6.01
C PHE A 138 -2.64 -4.25 -5.84
N ARG A 139 -3.45 -3.87 -6.85
CA ARG A 139 -4.22 -2.59 -6.88
C ARG A 139 -5.78 -2.60 -6.88
N LYS A 140 -6.51 -3.71 -7.05
CA LYS A 140 -8.02 -3.80 -6.88
C LYS A 140 -8.34 -4.89 -5.85
N VAL A 141 -9.54 -5.39 -5.54
CA VAL A 141 -9.79 -6.79 -5.06
C VAL A 141 -10.97 -7.34 -5.87
N ASN A 142 -11.08 -8.65 -6.11
CA ASN A 142 -12.37 -9.33 -6.38
C ASN A 142 -12.29 -10.86 -6.29
N VAL A 143 -13.46 -11.45 -6.05
CA VAL A 143 -13.73 -12.68 -5.28
C VAL A 143 -13.23 -14.02 -5.85
N PHE A 144 -12.80 -14.15 -7.10
CA PHE A 144 -12.37 -15.47 -7.60
C PHE A 144 -11.12 -15.41 -8.50
N SER A 145 -10.00 -15.74 -7.86
CA SER A 145 -8.70 -16.11 -8.41
C SER A 145 -7.83 -14.98 -8.99
N SER A 146 -6.64 -14.87 -8.38
CA SER A 146 -5.48 -14.05 -8.73
C SER A 146 -5.51 -12.59 -8.27
N TYR A 147 -5.29 -12.46 -6.95
CA TYR A 147 -4.65 -11.37 -6.21
C TYR A 147 -4.92 -9.95 -6.66
N ARG A 148 -5.85 -9.29 -5.96
CA ARG A 148 -5.83 -7.84 -5.87
C ARG A 148 -6.22 -7.44 -4.43
N PHE A 149 -5.51 -6.52 -3.74
CA PHE A 149 -5.71 -6.22 -2.30
C PHE A 149 -6.03 -4.75 -1.90
N GLY A 150 -5.65 -3.71 -2.67
CA GLY A 150 -5.53 -2.36 -2.08
C GLY A 150 -6.79 -1.49 -2.04
N HIS A 151 -7.28 -1.05 -3.20
CA HIS A 151 -8.13 0.14 -3.27
C HIS A 151 -9.63 -0.09 -2.97
N SER A 152 -10.15 -1.32 -3.06
CA SER A 152 -11.55 -1.60 -2.69
C SER A 152 -11.76 -1.70 -1.17
N LEU A 153 -10.69 -1.97 -0.41
CA LEU A 153 -10.71 -2.04 1.05
C LEU A 153 -10.73 -0.65 1.72
N VAL A 154 -10.58 0.42 0.94
CA VAL A 154 -10.46 1.79 1.44
C VAL A 154 -11.84 2.39 1.64
N ASP A 155 -12.06 2.94 2.84
CA ASP A 155 -13.26 3.69 3.19
C ASP A 155 -13.17 5.17 2.78
N ASP A 156 -14.32 5.80 2.52
CA ASP A 156 -14.46 7.23 2.29
C ASP A 156 -14.27 8.05 3.59
N ILE A 157 -14.33 7.39 4.74
CA ILE A 157 -14.16 8.02 6.05
C ILE A 157 -12.93 7.47 6.75
N LEU A 158 -12.01 8.37 7.10
CA LEU A 158 -10.87 8.09 7.96
C LEU A 158 -11.19 8.59 9.37
N MET A 159 -11.32 7.65 10.31
CA MET A 159 -11.47 8.00 11.71
C MET A 159 -10.16 8.56 12.30
N GLN A 160 -10.28 9.64 13.05
CA GLN A 160 -9.20 10.30 13.80
C GLN A 160 -9.39 10.11 15.31
N GLY A 161 -9.85 8.92 15.73
CA GLY A 161 -10.19 8.65 17.12
C GLY A 161 -11.14 9.71 17.73
N PRO A 162 -10.88 10.23 18.94
CA PRO A 162 -11.73 11.24 19.58
C PRO A 162 -11.81 12.59 18.84
N SER A 163 -10.92 12.84 17.88
CA SER A 163 -10.86 14.08 17.11
C SER A 163 -11.91 14.14 15.98
N GLY A 164 -12.64 13.06 15.75
CA GLY A 164 -13.74 12.97 14.79
C GLY A 164 -13.36 12.26 13.49
N ASN A 165 -14.15 12.52 12.45
CA ASN A 165 -14.04 11.86 11.16
C ASN A 165 -13.48 12.83 10.12
N LEU A 166 -12.58 12.33 9.28
CA LEU A 166 -12.01 13.04 8.13
C LEU A 166 -12.44 12.31 6.85
N THR A 167 -12.94 13.03 5.85
CA THR A 167 -13.22 12.39 4.55
C THR A 167 -11.91 12.03 3.86
N LEU A 168 -11.90 10.93 3.13
CA LEU A 168 -10.74 10.51 2.34
C LEU A 168 -10.32 11.62 1.37
N LEU A 169 -11.30 12.27 0.72
CA LEU A 169 -11.07 13.40 -0.18
C LEU A 169 -10.34 14.55 0.51
N ASP A 170 -10.74 14.87 1.74
CA ASP A 170 -10.11 15.93 2.51
C ASP A 170 -8.78 15.54 3.14
N SER A 171 -8.40 14.28 3.07
CA SER A 171 -7.16 13.77 3.64
C SER A 171 -5.98 13.80 2.66
N PHE A 172 -6.24 13.76 1.35
CA PHE A 172 -5.20 13.56 0.36
C PHE A 172 -4.13 14.66 0.36
N PHE A 173 -2.88 14.27 0.57
CA PHE A 173 -1.71 15.16 0.62
C PHE A 173 -1.80 16.30 1.67
N LYS A 174 -2.75 16.23 2.61
CA LYS A 174 -2.95 17.24 3.66
C LYS A 174 -2.26 16.82 4.95
N SER A 175 -0.93 16.92 4.98
CA SER A 175 -0.12 16.50 6.14
C SER A 175 -0.34 17.34 7.41
N ASP A 176 -1.01 18.49 7.32
CA ASP A 176 -1.38 19.35 8.44
C ASP A 176 -2.36 18.66 9.40
N VAL A 177 -3.17 17.72 8.92
CA VAL A 177 -4.12 16.96 9.76
C VAL A 177 -3.42 16.13 10.85
N LEU A 178 -2.10 15.91 10.71
CA LEU A 178 -1.26 15.20 11.69
C LEU A 178 -0.47 16.14 12.61
N LYS A 179 -0.54 17.45 12.36
CA LYS A 179 0.27 18.48 13.03
C LYS A 179 -0.57 19.48 13.81
N LYS A 180 -1.89 19.47 13.64
CA LYS A 180 -2.82 20.32 14.38
C LYS A 180 -2.82 19.94 15.85
N GLU A 181 -3.01 20.93 16.72
CA GLU A 181 -3.17 20.70 18.15
C GLU A 181 -4.34 19.72 18.40
N GLY A 182 -4.14 18.76 19.30
CA GLY A 182 -5.10 17.69 19.56
C GLY A 182 -5.08 16.52 18.56
N THR A 183 -4.31 16.61 17.46
CA THR A 183 -4.15 15.53 16.48
C THR A 183 -2.78 14.86 16.58
N ARG A 184 -2.72 13.53 16.41
CA ARG A 184 -1.49 12.74 16.46
C ARG A 184 -1.54 11.54 15.53
N PRO A 185 -0.41 11.12 14.94
CA PRO A 185 -0.33 9.87 14.18
C PRO A 185 -0.86 8.64 14.92
N SER A 186 -0.70 8.60 16.25
CA SER A 186 -1.19 7.49 17.09
C SER A 186 -2.72 7.32 17.06
N GLN A 187 -3.48 8.39 16.84
CA GLN A 187 -4.95 8.31 16.76
C GLN A 187 -5.38 7.60 15.48
N PHE A 188 -4.75 7.92 14.34
CA PHE A 188 -5.01 7.20 13.09
C PHE A 188 -4.57 5.74 13.19
N LEU A 189 -3.44 5.45 13.83
CA LEU A 189 -3.02 4.06 14.07
C LEU A 189 -4.04 3.31 14.95
N GLN A 190 -4.57 3.95 16.00
CA GLN A 190 -5.61 3.36 16.83
C GLN A 190 -6.88 3.10 16.02
N SER A 191 -7.33 4.06 15.22
CA SER A 191 -8.49 3.88 14.33
C SER A 191 -8.29 2.75 13.33
N LEU A 192 -7.09 2.60 12.75
CA LEU A 192 -6.77 1.47 11.86
C LEU A 192 -6.83 0.09 12.55
N THR A 193 -6.78 0.03 13.89
CA THR A 193 -6.94 -1.22 14.65
C THR A 193 -8.38 -1.49 15.10
N LEU A 194 -9.26 -0.49 15.01
CA LEU A 194 -10.65 -0.58 15.47
C LEU A 194 -11.64 -0.68 14.30
N GLU A 195 -11.35 0.02 13.20
CA GLU A 195 -12.20 0.05 12.02
C GLU A 195 -12.02 -1.21 11.16
N SER A 196 -13.12 -1.69 10.60
CA SER A 196 -13.08 -2.74 9.58
C SER A 196 -12.79 -2.12 8.22
N SER A 197 -12.04 -2.83 7.38
CA SER A 197 -11.90 -2.43 5.98
C SER A 197 -13.22 -2.60 5.23
N GLN A 198 -13.37 -1.89 4.11
CA GLN A 198 -14.43 -2.16 3.15
C GLN A 198 -14.32 -3.57 2.58
N ASP A 199 -15.43 -4.08 2.03
CA ASP A 199 -15.47 -5.42 1.47
C ASP A 199 -14.58 -5.56 0.22
N PRO A 200 -13.96 -6.73 0.01
CA PRO A 200 -13.15 -7.03 -1.16
C PRO A 200 -13.99 -7.27 -2.44
N ASP A 201 -14.73 -6.27 -2.92
CA ASP A 201 -15.68 -6.40 -4.02
C ASP A 201 -15.34 -5.58 -5.30
N GLU A 202 -16.29 -5.52 -6.25
CA GLU A 202 -16.17 -4.84 -7.56
C GLU A 202 -16.33 -3.34 -7.53
N TYR A 203 -16.66 -2.80 -6.37
CA TYR A 203 -16.88 -1.39 -6.12
C TYR A 203 -15.66 -0.77 -5.45
N MET A 204 -15.60 0.55 -5.55
CA MET A 204 -14.69 1.39 -4.79
C MET A 204 -15.52 2.58 -4.35
N VAL A 205 -15.11 3.17 -3.23
CA VAL A 205 -15.79 4.34 -2.71
C VAL A 205 -15.76 5.50 -3.73
N PRO A 206 -16.84 6.30 -3.83
CA PRO A 206 -16.95 7.36 -4.84
C PRO A 206 -15.80 8.35 -4.87
N THR A 207 -15.14 8.59 -3.73
CA THR A 207 -13.94 9.44 -3.70
C THR A 207 -12.85 8.91 -4.63
N LEU A 208 -12.63 7.60 -4.68
CA LEU A 208 -11.60 7.00 -5.52
C LEU A 208 -12.00 6.94 -7.00
N THR A 209 -13.29 6.83 -7.32
CA THR A 209 -13.75 6.67 -8.71
C THR A 209 -14.14 7.98 -9.38
N ASN A 210 -14.52 9.03 -8.63
CA ASN A 210 -15.01 10.29 -9.21
C ASN A 210 -14.21 11.51 -8.76
N ASN A 211 -13.59 11.46 -7.58
CA ASN A 211 -12.98 12.62 -6.94
C ASN A 211 -11.53 12.38 -6.51
N LEU A 212 -10.81 11.44 -7.12
CA LEU A 212 -9.45 11.10 -6.67
C LEU A 212 -8.55 12.33 -6.79
N PHE A 213 -7.98 12.76 -5.67
CA PHE A 213 -7.20 14.00 -5.54
C PHE A 213 -7.94 15.29 -5.93
N GLY A 214 -9.28 15.26 -5.92
CA GLY A 214 -10.10 16.44 -6.12
C GLY A 214 -9.88 17.48 -5.02
N SER A 215 -10.05 18.75 -5.37
CA SER A 215 -9.97 19.86 -4.41
C SER A 215 -10.79 21.05 -4.89
N ALA A 216 -10.96 22.08 -4.07
CA ALA A 216 -11.63 23.32 -4.48
C ALA A 216 -11.02 23.96 -5.74
N ARG A 217 -9.71 23.76 -6.00
CA ARG A 217 -9.02 24.24 -7.21
C ARG A 217 -9.11 23.27 -8.40
N PHE A 218 -9.33 21.99 -8.13
CA PHE A 218 -9.46 20.93 -9.13
C PHE A 218 -10.74 20.16 -8.84
N PRO A 219 -11.91 20.77 -9.17
CA PRO A 219 -13.20 20.21 -8.78
C PRO A 219 -13.55 18.92 -9.54
N ILE A 220 -12.92 18.71 -10.69
CA ILE A 220 -12.96 17.45 -11.43
C ILE A 220 -11.79 16.60 -10.92
N GLY A 221 -12.08 15.64 -10.05
CA GLY A 221 -11.08 14.67 -9.61
C GLY A 221 -10.81 13.61 -10.69
N LEU A 222 -9.88 12.71 -10.37
CA LEU A 222 -9.54 11.58 -11.24
C LEU A 222 -10.40 10.35 -10.90
N ASP A 223 -10.39 9.38 -11.81
CA ASP A 223 -10.99 8.06 -11.60
C ASP A 223 -9.88 7.01 -11.47
N LEU A 224 -9.73 6.44 -10.27
CA LEU A 224 -8.73 5.42 -10.00
C LEU A 224 -8.94 4.13 -10.80
N TYR A 225 -10.18 3.75 -11.11
CA TYR A 225 -10.46 2.61 -11.99
C TYR A 225 -9.98 2.88 -13.41
N ALA A 226 -10.36 4.03 -13.97
CA ALA A 226 -9.93 4.42 -15.31
C ALA A 226 -8.40 4.51 -15.39
N LEU A 227 -7.77 5.10 -14.37
CA LEU A 227 -6.30 5.17 -14.26
C LEU A 227 -5.67 3.78 -14.21
N ASN A 228 -6.23 2.83 -13.45
CA ASN A 228 -5.69 1.47 -13.38
C ASN A 228 -5.83 0.72 -14.71
N VAL A 229 -6.95 0.89 -15.43
CA VAL A 229 -7.14 0.29 -16.77
C VAL A 229 -6.16 0.89 -17.77
N MET A 230 -6.02 2.21 -17.79
CA MET A 230 -5.08 2.91 -18.67
C MET A 230 -3.63 2.56 -18.33
N ARG A 231 -3.29 2.44 -17.05
CA ARG A 231 -1.97 1.99 -16.59
C ARG A 231 -1.65 0.58 -17.07
N GLY A 232 -2.62 -0.33 -17.03
CA GLY A 232 -2.43 -1.68 -17.56
C GLY A 232 -2.12 -1.69 -19.06
N ARG A 233 -2.76 -0.80 -19.83
CA ARG A 233 -2.49 -0.62 -21.28
C ARG A 233 -1.12 0.01 -21.53
N ASP A 234 -0.81 1.07 -20.80
CA ASP A 234 0.48 1.79 -20.83
C ASP A 234 1.65 0.84 -20.54
N HIS A 235 1.50 -0.02 -19.53
CA HIS A 235 2.48 -1.03 -19.16
C HIS A 235 2.50 -2.27 -20.06
N GLY A 236 1.69 -2.30 -21.14
CA GLY A 236 1.65 -3.41 -22.09
C GLY A 236 1.24 -4.74 -21.45
N LEU A 237 0.38 -4.72 -20.42
CA LEU A 237 -0.02 -5.95 -19.74
C LEU A 237 -0.83 -6.86 -20.67
N ALA A 238 -0.50 -8.15 -20.66
CA ALA A 238 -1.24 -9.14 -21.41
C ALA A 238 -2.70 -9.25 -20.92
N GLY A 239 -3.58 -9.73 -21.80
CA GLY A 239 -5.00 -9.90 -21.51
C GLY A 239 -5.29 -10.99 -20.47
N TYR A 240 -6.53 -11.02 -19.99
CA TYR A 240 -6.99 -11.90 -18.91
C TYR A 240 -6.64 -13.40 -19.12
N ASN A 241 -6.88 -13.94 -20.31
CA ASN A 241 -6.62 -15.36 -20.59
C ASN A 241 -5.13 -15.73 -20.54
N HIS A 242 -4.22 -14.81 -20.85
CA HIS A 242 -2.78 -15.06 -20.73
C HIS A 242 -2.41 -15.35 -19.27
N TRP A 243 -2.92 -14.53 -18.34
CA TRP A 243 -2.64 -14.71 -16.91
C TRP A 243 -3.37 -15.92 -16.32
N ARG A 244 -4.57 -16.25 -16.79
CA ARG A 244 -5.21 -17.53 -16.41
C ARG A 244 -4.34 -18.72 -16.79
N ALA A 245 -3.88 -18.77 -18.04
CA ALA A 245 -3.01 -19.84 -18.52
C ALA A 245 -1.68 -19.89 -17.75
N ALA A 246 -1.05 -18.74 -17.48
CA ALA A 246 0.17 -18.65 -16.69
C ALA A 246 -0.01 -19.17 -15.24
N CYS A 247 -1.20 -19.01 -14.67
CA CYS A 247 -1.57 -19.57 -13.36
C CYS A 247 -2.09 -21.02 -13.43
N GLY A 248 -2.02 -21.70 -14.58
CA GLY A 248 -2.53 -23.06 -14.75
C GLY A 248 -4.06 -23.18 -14.74
N LEU A 249 -4.78 -22.07 -14.92
CA LEU A 249 -6.24 -22.02 -14.94
C LEU A 249 -6.78 -22.16 -16.36
N PRO A 250 -7.99 -22.74 -16.54
CA PRO A 250 -8.65 -22.80 -17.86
C PRO A 250 -8.87 -21.39 -18.43
N THR A 251 -8.59 -21.20 -19.72
CA THR A 251 -8.90 -19.96 -20.44
C THR A 251 -10.37 -19.91 -20.82
N ALA A 252 -10.97 -18.71 -20.86
CA ALA A 252 -12.33 -18.52 -21.34
C ALA A 252 -12.34 -18.35 -22.87
N ALA A 253 -13.02 -19.23 -23.59
CA ALA A 253 -13.23 -19.13 -25.03
C ALA A 253 -14.41 -18.20 -25.37
N SER A 254 -15.37 -18.07 -24.46
CA SER A 254 -16.53 -17.18 -24.58
C SER A 254 -16.77 -16.39 -23.29
N PHE A 255 -17.56 -15.29 -23.38
CA PHE A 255 -18.00 -14.59 -22.19
C PHE A 255 -18.86 -15.47 -21.28
N THR A 256 -19.62 -16.43 -21.85
CA THR A 256 -20.43 -17.37 -21.07
C THR A 256 -19.56 -18.21 -20.13
N ASP A 257 -18.34 -18.57 -20.53
CA ASP A 257 -17.41 -19.35 -19.70
C ASP A 257 -17.01 -18.60 -18.42
N LEU A 258 -17.09 -17.26 -18.44
CA LEU A 258 -16.83 -16.43 -17.27
C LEU A 258 -17.92 -16.57 -16.20
N THR A 259 -19.12 -17.01 -16.55
CA THR A 259 -20.23 -17.19 -15.59
C THR A 259 -19.96 -18.29 -14.57
N ALA A 260 -19.00 -19.18 -14.85
CA ALA A 260 -18.52 -20.17 -13.88
C ALA A 260 -17.77 -19.53 -12.69
N PHE A 261 -17.32 -18.28 -12.83
CA PHE A 261 -16.47 -17.61 -11.85
C PHE A 261 -16.92 -16.18 -11.50
N LEU A 262 -17.82 -15.58 -12.29
CA LEU A 262 -18.29 -14.22 -12.14
C LEU A 262 -19.82 -14.15 -12.16
N PRO A 263 -20.44 -13.21 -11.42
CA PRO A 263 -21.87 -12.96 -11.50
C PRO A 263 -22.30 -12.67 -12.94
N ARG A 264 -23.46 -13.22 -13.34
CA ARG A 264 -24.00 -13.09 -14.70
C ARG A 264 -24.10 -11.62 -15.14
N GLN A 265 -24.55 -10.74 -14.25
CA GLN A 265 -24.67 -9.31 -14.53
C GLN A 265 -23.30 -8.67 -14.85
N THR A 266 -22.24 -9.08 -14.16
CA THR A 266 -20.86 -8.62 -14.41
C THR A 266 -20.34 -9.13 -15.75
N VAL A 267 -20.64 -10.39 -16.09
CA VAL A 267 -20.32 -10.96 -17.41
C VAL A 267 -21.02 -10.21 -18.55
N GLU A 268 -22.30 -9.88 -18.41
CA GLU A 268 -23.05 -9.10 -19.41
C GLU A 268 -22.48 -7.69 -19.60
N LYS A 269 -22.00 -7.05 -18.53
CA LYS A 269 -21.27 -5.77 -18.61
C LYS A 269 -19.95 -5.95 -19.38
N PHE A 270 -19.15 -6.96 -19.05
CA PHE A 270 -17.90 -7.23 -19.76
C PHE A 270 -18.13 -7.56 -21.24
N GLN A 271 -19.16 -8.34 -21.55
CA GLN A 271 -19.51 -8.64 -22.93
C GLN A 271 -19.83 -7.37 -23.70
N ARG A 272 -20.60 -6.42 -23.14
CA ARG A 272 -20.89 -5.15 -23.82
C ARG A 272 -19.65 -4.27 -24.03
N LEU A 273 -18.69 -4.30 -23.11
CA LEU A 273 -17.52 -3.42 -23.13
C LEU A 273 -16.34 -3.98 -23.94
N TYR A 274 -16.15 -5.29 -23.95
CA TYR A 274 -14.97 -5.95 -24.53
C TYR A 274 -15.26 -6.80 -25.76
N LYS A 275 -16.53 -7.10 -26.06
CA LYS A 275 -16.88 -7.75 -27.33
C LYS A 275 -16.60 -6.77 -28.46
N ARG A 276 -15.78 -7.21 -29.40
CA ARG A 276 -15.56 -6.54 -30.68
C ARG A 276 -16.62 -7.00 -31.68
#